data_AF-E5VLL3-F1
#
_entry.id   AF-E5VLL3-F1
#
_cell.length_a   1.000
_cell.length_b   1.000
_cell.length_c   1.000
_cell.angle_alpha   90.00
_cell.angle_beta   90.00
_cell.angle_gamma   90.00
#
_symmetry.space_group_name_H-M   'P 1'
#
loop_
_entity.id
_entity.type
_entity.pdbx_description
1 polymer ?
#
loop_
_entity_poly.entity_id
_entity_poly.type
_entity_poly.pdbx_seq_one_letter_code
_entity_poly.pdbx_strand_id
1 'polypeptide(L)'
;MKLLKEGSVPLIMGEKKVSDLPINIVYGKKDTTKQSAWNFMNRKDVEKELDEFEKTASTDSFASELPAVLYATKYFHFLTDTTKKDGIKYEIEYLIAGKDSEKENLGMIFWRMIALRFVMNAACVYQDPAKEKEAALLAASILGVTGFPPAVVVAKNLLLLALAYGESVIDVRNLADGKKIPAVKTSSDWQLSFAGLATLNCKRKPVKQGMSYEDYLLLLLISQKDKRQKYFRMMDLMEQNIRRKVPDFKLDQCISSYKITQNLKLKKLGFGGMILPFATYTDLKMYRYVTY
;
A
#
# COMPACT_ATOMS: atom_id res chain seq x y z
N MET A 1 0.83 -18.41 13.76
CA MET A 1 1.30 -17.05 13.38
C MET A 1 2.23 -17.20 12.19
N LYS A 2 1.93 -16.60 11.02
CA LYS A 2 2.85 -16.63 9.87
C LYS A 2 3.57 -15.27 9.79
N LEU A 3 4.90 -15.30 9.74
CA LEU A 3 5.73 -14.11 9.54
C LEU A 3 5.75 -13.73 8.05
N LEU A 4 5.43 -12.49 7.75
CA LEU A 4 5.68 -11.87 6.44
C LEU A 4 7.09 -11.30 6.49
N LYS A 5 8.03 -11.89 5.74
CA LYS A 5 9.46 -11.55 5.75
C LYS A 5 9.83 -10.43 4.75
N GLU A 6 8.85 -9.83 4.08
CA GLU A 6 9.09 -8.74 3.14
C GLU A 6 9.38 -7.44 3.92
N GLY A 7 10.64 -7.04 4.01
CA GLY A 7 11.11 -5.81 4.68
C GLY A 7 12.02 -6.04 5.90
N SER A 8 12.44 -4.94 6.55
CA SER A 8 13.43 -4.97 7.65
C SER A 8 12.92 -5.57 8.96
N VAL A 9 11.59 -5.69 9.15
CA VAL A 9 10.98 -6.27 10.35
C VAL A 9 9.84 -7.20 9.90
N PRO A 10 9.81 -8.46 10.35
CA PRO A 10 8.74 -9.37 9.97
C PRO A 10 7.41 -8.86 10.53
N LEU A 11 6.45 -8.57 9.65
CA LEU A 11 5.13 -8.15 10.09
C LEU A 11 4.38 -9.35 10.62
N ILE A 12 4.20 -9.36 11.94
CA ILE A 12 3.35 -10.32 12.61
C ILE A 12 1.90 -9.96 12.31
N MET A 13 1.30 -10.71 11.39
CA MET A 13 -0.15 -10.76 11.23
C MET A 13 -0.77 -11.34 12.50
N GLY A 14 -1.89 -10.77 12.94
CA GLY A 14 -2.63 -11.24 14.12
C GLY A 14 -3.21 -12.64 13.89
N GLU A 15 -4.50 -12.83 14.18
CA GLU A 15 -5.12 -14.16 14.09
C GLU A 15 -5.44 -14.61 12.65
N LYS A 16 -5.38 -13.70 11.67
CA LYS A 16 -5.69 -14.02 10.26
C LYS A 16 -4.65 -14.98 9.66
N LYS A 17 -5.11 -16.13 9.17
CA LYS A 17 -4.30 -17.07 8.38
C LYS A 17 -4.00 -16.46 7.01
N VAL A 18 -2.71 -16.32 6.70
CA VAL A 18 -2.23 -15.83 5.40
C VAL A 18 -2.08 -17.00 4.42
N SER A 19 -2.70 -16.85 3.25
CA SER A 19 -2.56 -17.79 2.14
C SER A 19 -1.17 -17.71 1.53
N ASP A 20 -0.66 -18.85 1.06
CA ASP A 20 0.69 -19.00 0.51
C ASP A 20 0.65 -19.73 -0.84
N LEU A 21 -0.49 -19.62 -1.54
CA LEU A 21 -0.63 -20.28 -2.83
C LEU A 21 0.31 -19.63 -3.84
N PRO A 22 0.99 -20.42 -4.68
CA PRO A 22 1.75 -19.88 -5.79
C PRO A 22 0.79 -19.27 -6.82
N ILE A 23 1.25 -18.23 -7.49
CA ILE A 23 0.54 -17.56 -8.58
C ILE A 23 1.20 -17.98 -9.88
N ASN A 24 0.40 -18.49 -10.82
CA ASN A 24 0.90 -18.86 -12.13
C ASN A 24 0.97 -17.61 -13.03
N ILE A 25 2.18 -17.12 -13.26
CA ILE A 25 2.44 -15.91 -14.05
C ILE A 25 2.72 -16.33 -15.50
N VAL A 26 1.82 -15.96 -16.42
CA VAL A 26 1.92 -16.29 -17.84
C VAL A 26 2.35 -15.05 -18.64
N TYR A 27 1.64 -13.94 -18.44
CA TYR A 27 1.82 -12.68 -19.15
C TYR A 27 2.53 -11.63 -18.30
N GLY A 28 2.25 -11.58 -16.99
CA GLY A 28 2.75 -10.56 -16.06
C GLY A 28 4.20 -10.72 -15.64
N LYS A 29 4.98 -11.56 -16.33
CA LYS A 29 6.35 -11.91 -15.95
C LYS A 29 7.27 -10.71 -16.19
N LYS A 30 7.46 -9.92 -15.14
CA LYS A 30 8.49 -8.90 -15.06
C LYS A 30 9.51 -9.36 -14.04
N ASP A 31 10.79 -9.20 -14.35
CA ASP A 31 11.84 -9.47 -13.39
C ASP A 31 11.74 -8.48 -12.22
N THR A 32 11.06 -8.90 -11.15
CA THR A 32 10.90 -8.09 -9.93
C THR A 32 12.06 -8.29 -8.96
N THR A 33 13.09 -9.08 -9.30
CA THR A 33 14.30 -9.25 -8.44
C THR A 33 15.06 -7.94 -8.26
N LYS A 34 14.94 -6.99 -9.20
CA LYS A 34 15.52 -5.64 -9.11
C LYS A 34 14.61 -4.58 -8.50
N GLN A 35 13.35 -4.89 -8.15
CA GLN A 35 12.54 -3.97 -7.35
C GLN A 35 13.06 -4.05 -5.91
N SER A 36 14.03 -3.18 -5.58
CA SER A 36 14.48 -3.00 -4.21
C SER A 36 13.27 -2.65 -3.35
N ALA A 37 13.05 -3.40 -2.27
CA ALA A 37 12.15 -2.98 -1.22
C ALA A 37 12.49 -1.53 -0.85
N TRP A 38 11.50 -0.63 -0.88
CA TRP A 38 11.73 0.80 -0.65
C TRP A 38 12.52 0.97 0.65
N ASN A 39 13.72 1.55 0.55
CA ASN A 39 14.59 1.72 1.70
C ASN A 39 14.30 3.07 2.37
N PHE A 40 13.38 3.06 3.32
CA PHE A 40 12.98 4.25 4.10
C PHE A 40 14.10 4.94 4.84
N MET A 41 15.19 4.21 5.10
CA MET A 41 16.35 4.76 5.79
C MET A 41 17.23 5.58 4.85
N ASN A 42 17.03 5.46 3.54
CA ASN A 42 17.71 6.29 2.55
C ASN A 42 16.80 7.41 2.05
N ARG A 43 17.12 8.63 2.48
CA ARG A 43 16.40 9.84 2.10
C ARG A 43 16.26 10.02 0.58
N LYS A 44 17.29 9.69 -0.21
CA LYS A 44 17.24 9.84 -1.67
C LYS A 44 16.26 8.87 -2.31
N ASP A 45 16.18 7.65 -1.79
CA ASP A 45 15.22 6.65 -2.25
C ASP A 45 13.79 7.07 -1.87
N VAL A 46 13.60 7.69 -0.71
CA VAL A 46 12.33 8.29 -0.28
C VAL A 46 11.91 9.45 -1.18
N GLU A 47 12.78 10.43 -1.41
CA GLU A 47 12.50 11.59 -2.28
C GLU A 47 12.17 11.14 -3.70
N LYS A 48 12.93 10.21 -4.27
CA LYS A 48 12.67 9.69 -5.61
C LYS A 48 11.30 9.01 -5.73
N GLU A 49 10.93 8.15 -4.78
CA GLU A 49 9.64 7.46 -4.82
C GLU A 49 8.47 8.44 -4.58
N LEU A 50 8.65 9.50 -3.76
CA LEU A 50 7.66 10.56 -3.58
C LEU A 50 7.47 11.40 -4.84
N ASP A 51 8.56 11.81 -5.50
CA ASP A 51 8.51 12.54 -6.77
C ASP A 51 7.82 11.72 -7.87
N GLU A 52 8.10 10.42 -7.93
CA GLU A 52 7.46 9.51 -8.89
C GLU A 52 5.99 9.29 -8.56
N PHE A 53 5.64 9.22 -7.29
CA PHE A 53 4.26 9.17 -6.83
C PHE A 53 3.50 10.45 -7.22
N GLU A 54 4.09 11.63 -7.01
CA GLU A 54 3.51 12.92 -7.40
C GLU A 54 3.33 13.05 -8.92
N LYS A 55 4.33 12.64 -9.71
CA LYS A 55 4.23 12.57 -11.18
C LYS A 55 3.11 11.64 -11.63
N THR A 56 2.93 10.51 -10.97
CA THR A 56 1.89 9.54 -11.34
C THR A 56 0.50 10.00 -10.90
N ALA A 57 0.42 10.77 -9.80
CA ALA A 57 -0.78 11.45 -9.32
C ALA A 57 -1.18 12.68 -10.15
N SER A 58 -0.36 13.10 -11.13
CA SER A 58 -0.74 14.16 -12.08
C SER A 58 -2.03 13.82 -12.84
N THR A 59 -2.83 14.86 -13.09
CA THR A 59 -4.23 14.77 -13.53
C THR A 59 -4.43 13.90 -14.78
N ASP A 60 -3.57 14.04 -15.79
CA ASP A 60 -3.71 13.35 -17.08
C ASP A 60 -3.35 11.85 -16.98
N SER A 61 -2.33 11.52 -16.19
CA SER A 61 -1.92 10.12 -15.98
C SER A 61 -2.91 9.37 -15.09
N PHE A 62 -3.46 10.04 -14.09
CA PHE A 62 -4.44 9.48 -13.15
C PHE A 62 -5.78 9.17 -13.84
N ALA A 63 -6.33 10.11 -14.60
CA ALA A 63 -7.64 9.96 -15.24
C ALA A 63 -7.69 8.81 -16.26
N SER A 64 -6.59 8.60 -17.00
CA SER A 64 -6.47 7.51 -17.97
C SER A 64 -6.41 6.12 -17.33
N GLU A 65 -5.89 6.01 -16.11
CA GLU A 65 -5.78 4.73 -15.38
C GLU A 65 -7.02 4.39 -14.56
N LEU A 66 -7.81 5.39 -14.22
CA LEU A 66 -8.94 5.26 -13.30
C LEU A 66 -9.94 4.15 -13.71
N PRO A 67 -10.31 3.96 -14.99
CA PRO A 67 -11.26 2.92 -15.36
C PRO A 67 -10.71 1.51 -15.13
N ALA A 68 -9.43 1.28 -15.43
CA ALA A 68 -8.78 0.00 -15.19
C ALA A 68 -8.69 -0.29 -13.69
N VAL A 69 -8.39 0.74 -12.89
CA VAL A 69 -8.32 0.63 -11.44
C VAL A 69 -9.69 0.37 -10.83
N LEU A 70 -10.74 1.09 -11.25
CA LEU A 70 -12.12 0.86 -10.79
C LEU A 70 -12.65 -0.52 -11.20
N TYR A 71 -12.27 -1.00 -12.39
CA TYR A 71 -12.54 -2.38 -12.76
C TYR A 71 -11.83 -3.33 -11.78
N ALA A 72 -10.56 -3.07 -11.47
CA ALA A 72 -9.79 -3.95 -10.63
C ALA A 72 -10.37 -4.05 -9.21
N THR A 73 -10.69 -2.91 -8.58
CA THR A 73 -11.28 -2.89 -7.23
C THR A 73 -12.69 -3.49 -7.18
N LYS A 74 -13.42 -3.49 -8.31
CA LYS A 74 -14.75 -4.08 -8.38
C LYS A 74 -14.76 -5.60 -8.56
N TYR A 75 -13.80 -6.15 -9.31
CA TYR A 75 -13.85 -7.55 -9.75
C TYR A 75 -12.79 -8.46 -9.14
N PHE A 76 -11.65 -7.91 -8.70
CA PHE A 76 -10.58 -8.68 -8.06
C PHE A 76 -10.66 -8.59 -6.54
N HIS A 77 -10.34 -9.70 -5.88
CA HIS A 77 -10.37 -9.79 -4.43
C HIS A 77 -9.11 -9.23 -3.78
N PHE A 78 -9.26 -8.79 -2.54
CA PHE A 78 -8.18 -8.32 -1.68
C PHE A 78 -8.36 -8.78 -0.23
N LEU A 79 -7.34 -8.55 0.60
CA LEU A 79 -7.27 -9.08 1.98
C LEU A 79 -8.53 -8.89 2.84
N THR A 80 -9.19 -7.73 2.74
CA THR A 80 -10.30 -7.34 3.62
C THR A 80 -11.67 -7.71 3.04
N ASP A 81 -11.72 -8.35 1.88
CA ASP A 81 -12.98 -8.84 1.32
C ASP A 81 -13.54 -9.98 2.15
N THR A 82 -14.87 -9.95 2.35
CA THR A 82 -15.61 -10.95 3.10
C THR A 82 -16.22 -12.04 2.20
N THR A 83 -16.17 -11.85 0.89
CA THR A 83 -16.69 -12.79 -0.10
C THR A 83 -15.78 -14.01 -0.20
N LYS A 84 -16.38 -15.21 -0.10
CA LYS A 84 -15.65 -16.45 -0.34
C LYS A 84 -15.32 -16.56 -1.82
N LYS A 85 -14.05 -16.79 -2.13
CA LYS A 85 -13.56 -17.05 -3.48
C LYS A 85 -12.65 -18.26 -3.49
N ASP A 86 -12.84 -19.11 -4.50
CA ASP A 86 -11.96 -20.23 -4.78
C ASP A 86 -10.74 -19.75 -5.56
N GLY A 87 -9.55 -20.22 -5.15
CA GLY A 87 -8.26 -19.87 -5.77
C GLY A 87 -7.54 -18.71 -5.07
N ILE A 88 -6.98 -17.80 -5.87
CA ILE A 88 -6.22 -16.64 -5.36
C ILE A 88 -7.17 -15.68 -4.63
N LYS A 89 -6.79 -15.33 -3.41
CA LYS A 89 -7.49 -14.42 -2.49
C LYS A 89 -6.95 -13.00 -2.57
N TYR A 90 -5.64 -12.82 -2.76
CA TYR A 90 -4.98 -11.50 -2.76
C TYR A 90 -4.66 -11.05 -4.19
N GLU A 91 -5.71 -10.93 -5.00
CA GLU A 91 -5.61 -10.65 -6.44
C GLU A 91 -5.13 -9.22 -6.71
N ILE A 92 -5.68 -8.21 -6.00
CA ILE A 92 -5.24 -6.82 -6.17
C ILE A 92 -3.79 -6.65 -5.69
N GLU A 93 -3.42 -7.32 -4.60
CA GLU A 93 -2.04 -7.33 -4.12
C GLU A 93 -1.08 -7.89 -5.19
N TYR A 94 -1.49 -8.94 -5.91
CA TYR A 94 -0.75 -9.45 -7.07
C TYR A 94 -0.67 -8.44 -8.22
N LEU A 95 -1.78 -7.77 -8.56
CA LEU A 95 -1.75 -6.72 -9.59
C LEU A 95 -0.70 -5.64 -9.29
N ILE A 96 -0.55 -5.28 -8.00
CA ILE A 96 0.37 -4.24 -7.53
C ILE A 96 1.82 -4.74 -7.41
N ALA A 97 2.04 -5.88 -6.75
CA ALA A 97 3.37 -6.40 -6.44
C ALA A 97 3.91 -7.30 -7.57
N GLY A 98 3.14 -8.30 -8.00
CA GLY A 98 3.48 -9.27 -9.04
C GLY A 98 4.63 -10.18 -8.65
N LYS A 99 4.54 -10.72 -7.43
CA LYS A 99 5.37 -11.79 -6.89
C LYS A 99 4.73 -13.15 -7.13
N ASP A 100 5.51 -14.20 -6.94
CA ASP A 100 5.16 -15.57 -7.34
C ASP A 100 4.25 -16.27 -6.31
N SER A 101 4.01 -15.66 -5.13
CA SER A 101 3.10 -16.19 -4.12
C SER A 101 2.18 -15.14 -3.52
N GLU A 102 0.99 -15.55 -3.09
CA GLU A 102 0.04 -14.69 -2.38
C GLU A 102 0.65 -13.99 -1.16
N LYS A 103 1.49 -14.72 -0.42
CA LYS A 103 2.14 -14.23 0.79
C LYS A 103 3.15 -13.13 0.50
N GLU A 104 3.98 -13.30 -0.53
CA GLU A 104 4.96 -12.29 -0.94
C GLU A 104 4.29 -11.04 -1.49
N ASN A 105 3.22 -11.21 -2.28
CA ASN A 105 2.42 -10.08 -2.76
C ASN A 105 1.85 -9.28 -1.58
N LEU A 106 1.21 -9.97 -0.63
CA LEU A 106 0.66 -9.32 0.56
C LEU A 106 1.74 -8.63 1.40
N GLY A 107 2.88 -9.29 1.63
CA GLY A 107 4.01 -8.72 2.35
C GLY A 107 4.55 -7.45 1.69
N MET A 108 4.67 -7.45 0.36
CA MET A 108 5.11 -6.28 -0.39
C MET A 108 4.10 -5.12 -0.28
N ILE A 109 2.80 -5.39 -0.31
CA ILE A 109 1.79 -4.34 -0.12
C ILE A 109 1.86 -3.74 1.28
N PHE A 110 1.97 -4.57 2.31
CA PHE A 110 2.14 -4.05 3.67
C PHE A 110 3.41 -3.21 3.81
N TRP A 111 4.51 -3.64 3.21
CA TRP A 111 5.73 -2.83 3.19
C TRP A 111 5.48 -1.48 2.53
N ARG A 112 4.86 -1.45 1.33
CA ARG A 112 4.48 -0.21 0.62
C ARG A 112 3.44 0.64 1.35
N MET A 113 2.65 0.08 2.26
CA MET A 113 1.74 0.87 3.11
C MET A 113 2.47 1.45 4.33
N ILE A 114 3.27 0.65 5.04
CA ILE A 114 4.09 1.10 6.21
C ILE A 114 4.92 2.32 5.80
N ALA A 115 5.49 2.22 4.64
CA ALA A 115 6.21 3.22 3.91
C ALA A 115 5.55 4.59 3.77
N LEU A 116 4.38 4.62 3.12
CA LEU A 116 3.58 5.82 2.94
C LEU A 116 3.17 6.39 4.31
N ARG A 117 2.78 5.50 5.24
CA ARG A 117 2.45 5.88 6.61
C ARG A 117 3.63 6.45 7.36
N PHE A 118 4.83 5.92 7.16
CA PHE A 118 6.03 6.34 7.86
C PHE A 118 6.39 7.77 7.54
N VAL A 119 6.30 8.18 6.27
CA VAL A 119 6.53 9.58 5.88
C VAL A 119 5.55 10.52 6.61
N MET A 120 4.26 10.20 6.62
CA MET A 120 3.24 11.01 7.29
C MET A 120 3.39 11.02 8.82
N ASN A 121 3.66 9.85 9.41
CA ASN A 121 3.83 9.68 10.85
C ASN A 121 5.12 10.34 11.33
N ALA A 122 6.21 10.29 10.56
CA ALA A 122 7.46 10.96 10.89
C ALA A 122 7.26 12.49 10.89
N ALA A 123 6.61 13.05 9.86
CA ALA A 123 6.27 14.47 9.84
C ALA A 123 5.44 14.89 11.07
N CYS A 124 4.46 14.08 11.47
CA CYS A 124 3.65 14.31 12.66
C CYS A 124 4.48 14.26 13.97
N VAL A 125 5.38 13.29 14.10
CA VAL A 125 6.22 13.12 15.31
C VAL A 125 7.17 14.30 15.51
N TYR A 126 7.80 14.79 14.44
CA TYR A 126 8.69 15.96 14.53
C TYR A 126 7.94 17.28 14.78
N GLN A 127 6.65 17.34 14.52
CA GLN A 127 5.80 18.49 14.84
C GLN A 127 5.22 18.44 16.27
N ASP A 128 5.41 17.34 17.00
CA ASP A 128 4.88 17.16 18.36
C ASP A 128 5.96 17.44 19.42
N PRO A 129 5.95 18.63 20.06
CA PRO A 129 6.98 19.02 21.01
C PRO A 129 7.00 18.14 22.28
N ALA A 130 5.89 17.49 22.63
CA ALA A 130 5.87 16.57 23.77
C ALA A 130 6.68 15.31 23.46
N LYS A 131 6.51 14.75 22.25
CA LYS A 131 7.27 13.58 21.79
C LYS A 131 8.74 13.89 21.58
N GLU A 132 9.06 15.06 21.04
CA GLU A 132 10.46 15.50 20.91
C GLU A 132 11.15 15.60 22.27
N LYS A 133 10.47 16.15 23.28
CA LYS A 133 11.00 16.27 24.63
C LYS A 133 11.19 14.90 25.29
N GLU A 134 10.22 14.00 25.15
CA GLU A 134 10.32 12.63 25.69
C GLU A 134 11.50 11.88 25.04
N ALA A 135 11.65 11.95 23.72
CA ALA A 135 12.78 11.35 23.01
C ALA A 135 14.12 11.95 23.45
N ALA A 136 14.19 13.26 23.68
CA ALA A 136 15.42 13.92 24.13
C ALA A 136 15.81 13.46 25.54
N LEU A 137 14.84 13.33 26.44
CA LEU A 137 15.07 12.83 27.80
C LEU A 137 15.52 11.36 27.79
N LEU A 138 14.89 10.50 26.98
CA LEU A 138 15.30 9.10 26.82
C LEU A 138 16.69 8.98 26.19
N ALA A 139 17.02 9.79 25.19
CA ALA A 139 18.35 9.80 24.59
C ALA A 139 19.42 10.27 25.58
N ALA A 140 19.13 11.32 26.36
CA ALA A 140 20.03 11.86 27.36
C ALA A 140 20.24 10.88 28.54
N SER A 141 19.23 10.12 28.94
CA SER A 141 19.40 9.12 30.00
C SER A 141 20.28 7.94 29.58
N ILE A 142 20.22 7.54 28.30
CA ILE A 142 21.02 6.44 27.76
C ILE A 142 22.45 6.89 27.42
N LEU A 143 22.60 8.02 26.75
CA LEU A 143 23.87 8.47 26.17
C LEU A 143 24.47 9.71 26.82
N GLY A 144 23.76 10.39 27.73
CA GLY A 144 24.28 11.60 28.39
C GLY A 144 25.55 11.33 29.20
N VAL A 145 25.68 10.12 29.78
CA VAL A 145 26.87 9.66 30.49
C VAL A 145 28.14 9.64 29.63
N THR A 146 27.98 9.54 28.30
CA THR A 146 29.12 9.54 27.37
C THR A 146 29.77 10.91 27.21
N GLY A 147 29.12 11.99 27.67
CA GLY A 147 29.63 13.36 27.53
C GLY A 147 29.76 13.83 26.08
N PHE A 148 29.13 13.15 25.11
CA PHE A 148 29.20 13.46 23.68
C PHE A 148 27.84 13.93 23.15
N PRO A 149 27.54 15.24 23.20
CA PRO A 149 26.24 15.80 22.80
C PRO A 149 25.77 15.40 21.39
N PRO A 150 26.64 15.29 20.37
CA PRO A 150 26.21 14.84 19.04
C PRO A 150 25.56 13.44 19.04
N ALA A 151 26.05 12.50 19.87
CA ALA A 151 25.44 11.17 19.96
C ALA A 151 24.04 11.20 20.59
N VAL A 152 23.80 12.09 21.57
CA VAL A 152 22.47 12.28 22.16
C VAL A 152 21.48 12.79 21.11
N VAL A 153 21.90 13.71 20.25
CA VAL A 153 21.07 14.22 19.14
C VAL A 153 20.73 13.12 18.13
N VAL A 154 21.72 12.30 17.74
CA VAL A 154 21.50 11.17 16.83
C VAL A 154 20.52 10.16 17.45
N ALA A 155 20.71 9.79 18.72
CA ALA A 155 19.81 8.87 19.42
C ALA A 155 18.39 9.43 19.54
N LYS A 156 18.22 10.72 19.84
CA LYS A 156 16.89 11.38 19.84
C LYS A 156 16.18 11.15 18.50
N ASN A 157 16.85 11.44 17.40
CA ASN A 157 16.25 11.30 16.07
C ASN A 157 15.94 9.84 15.72
N LEU A 158 16.82 8.90 16.08
CA LEU A 158 16.57 7.47 15.91
C LEU A 158 15.35 7.00 16.71
N LEU A 159 15.18 7.48 17.94
CA LEU A 159 14.00 7.19 18.77
C LEU A 159 12.72 7.72 18.12
N LEU A 160 12.71 8.96 17.64
CA LEU A 160 11.55 9.55 16.95
C LEU A 160 11.19 8.79 15.67
N LEU A 161 12.18 8.42 14.85
CA LEU A 161 11.96 7.61 13.65
C LEU A 161 11.47 6.20 14.02
N ALA A 162 12.01 5.57 15.04
CA ALA A 162 11.54 4.27 15.49
C ALA A 162 10.09 4.34 15.98
N LEU A 163 9.72 5.39 16.71
CA LEU A 163 8.34 5.64 17.14
C LEU A 163 7.39 5.83 15.94
N ALA A 164 7.79 6.62 14.94
CA ALA A 164 7.03 6.80 13.70
C ALA A 164 6.86 5.49 12.92
N TYR A 165 7.93 4.68 12.82
CA TYR A 165 7.88 3.37 12.17
C TYR A 165 6.94 2.41 12.90
N GLY A 166 7.04 2.34 14.23
CA GLY A 166 6.16 1.51 15.05
C GLY A 166 4.70 1.88 14.85
N GLU A 167 4.37 3.17 14.85
CA GLU A 167 3.01 3.66 14.59
C GLU A 167 2.51 3.28 13.18
N SER A 168 3.38 3.31 12.17
CA SER A 168 3.06 2.85 10.82
C SER A 168 2.76 1.35 10.74
N VAL A 169 3.47 0.53 11.51
CA VAL A 169 3.18 -0.91 11.62
C VAL A 169 1.82 -1.15 12.28
N ILE A 170 1.49 -0.38 13.33
CA ILE A 170 0.16 -0.44 13.96
C ILE A 170 -0.94 -0.04 12.97
N ASP A 171 -0.71 1.01 12.17
CA ASP A 171 -1.63 1.46 11.14
C ASP A 171 -1.93 0.36 10.13
N VAL A 172 -0.90 -0.30 9.60
CA VAL A 172 -1.09 -1.40 8.64
C VAL A 172 -1.77 -2.61 9.29
N ARG A 173 -1.51 -2.91 10.56
CA ARG A 173 -2.26 -3.96 11.29
C ARG A 173 -3.74 -3.60 11.43
N ASN A 174 -4.07 -2.33 11.69
CA ASN A 174 -5.45 -1.87 11.74
C ASN A 174 -6.13 -2.00 10.37
N LEU A 175 -5.44 -1.60 9.30
CA LEU A 175 -5.92 -1.78 7.92
C LEU A 175 -6.15 -3.26 7.56
N ALA A 176 -5.22 -4.14 7.94
CA ALA A 176 -5.33 -5.58 7.70
C ALA A 176 -6.54 -6.21 8.42
N ASP A 177 -6.97 -5.63 9.54
CA ASP A 177 -8.17 -6.00 10.27
C ASP A 177 -9.45 -5.35 9.71
N GLY A 178 -9.36 -4.62 8.60
CA GLY A 178 -10.48 -3.92 7.96
C GLY A 178 -10.86 -2.60 8.65
N LYS A 179 -10.06 -2.11 9.60
CA LYS A 179 -10.28 -0.83 10.27
C LYS A 179 -9.75 0.31 9.42
N LYS A 180 -10.30 1.51 9.63
CA LYS A 180 -9.84 2.74 8.99
C LYS A 180 -8.76 3.41 9.84
N ILE A 181 -7.89 4.18 9.18
CA ILE A 181 -6.87 5.00 9.83
C ILE A 181 -6.96 6.46 9.36
N PRO A 182 -6.67 7.45 10.22
CA PRO A 182 -6.67 8.85 9.81
C PRO A 182 -5.64 9.08 8.71
N ALA A 183 -6.01 9.85 7.68
CA ALA A 183 -5.09 10.20 6.61
C ALA A 183 -3.89 10.95 7.17
N VAL A 184 -4.14 12.09 7.82
CA VAL A 184 -3.15 12.83 8.62
C VAL A 184 -3.45 12.56 10.09
N LYS A 185 -2.42 12.20 10.86
CA LYS A 185 -2.57 11.97 12.30
C LYS A 185 -2.44 13.26 13.08
N THR A 186 -3.22 13.34 14.16
CA THR A 186 -3.04 14.33 15.23
C THR A 186 -2.56 13.64 16.51
N SER A 187 -2.14 14.41 17.52
CA SER A 187 -1.69 13.85 18.80
C SER A 187 -2.75 13.00 19.50
N SER A 188 -4.05 13.21 19.25
CA SER A 188 -5.14 12.43 19.84
C SER A 188 -5.33 11.05 19.19
N ASP A 189 -5.05 10.97 17.88
CA ASP A 189 -5.12 9.73 17.08
C ASP A 189 -3.97 8.77 17.37
N TRP A 190 -2.86 9.31 17.86
CA TRP A 190 -1.63 8.57 18.15
C TRP A 190 -1.88 7.43 19.15
N GLN A 191 -1.33 6.24 18.87
CA GLN A 191 -1.59 5.02 19.64
C GLN A 191 -0.36 4.48 20.36
N LEU A 192 0.82 4.52 19.75
CA LEU A 192 2.03 3.90 20.28
C LEU A 192 2.83 4.85 21.19
N SER A 193 3.26 4.38 22.36
CA SER A 193 4.23 5.10 23.19
C SER A 193 5.62 4.51 23.04
N PHE A 194 6.66 5.20 23.52
CA PHE A 194 8.03 4.65 23.54
C PHE A 194 8.12 3.33 24.32
N ALA A 195 7.35 3.18 25.41
CA ALA A 195 7.27 1.93 26.16
C ALA A 195 6.61 0.79 25.33
N GLY A 196 5.65 1.11 24.47
CA GLY A 196 4.98 0.16 23.59
C GLY A 196 5.82 -0.26 22.37
N LEU A 197 6.91 0.45 22.08
CA LEU A 197 7.71 0.26 20.87
C LEU A 197 8.34 -1.13 20.78
N ALA A 198 8.90 -1.64 21.89
CA ALA A 198 9.57 -2.94 21.92
C ALA A 198 8.63 -4.12 21.62
N THR A 199 7.36 -4.00 22.02
CA THR A 199 6.35 -5.06 21.80
C THR A 199 5.47 -4.77 20.59
N LEU A 200 5.56 -3.57 20.00
CA LEU A 200 4.63 -3.04 19.01
C LEU A 200 3.18 -3.30 19.44
N ASN A 201 2.89 -3.10 20.72
CA ASN A 201 1.57 -3.31 21.29
C ASN A 201 1.03 -1.99 21.83
N CYS A 202 -0.23 -1.71 21.51
CA CYS A 202 -0.92 -0.52 21.97
C CYS A 202 -2.43 -0.78 22.00
N LYS A 203 -3.14 0.01 22.80
CA LYS A 203 -4.61 0.03 22.75
C LYS A 203 -5.04 0.63 21.42
N ARG A 204 -5.57 -0.21 20.55
CA ARG A 204 -6.03 0.20 19.22
C ARG A 204 -7.30 1.02 19.34
N LYS A 205 -7.27 2.26 18.89
CA LYS A 205 -8.42 3.17 18.89
C LYS A 205 -9.18 3.03 17.56
N PRO A 206 -10.49 2.74 17.57
CA PRO A 206 -11.28 2.77 16.35
C PRO A 206 -11.45 4.22 15.88
N VAL A 207 -11.38 4.44 14.57
CA VAL A 207 -11.52 5.77 13.97
C VAL A 207 -12.75 5.79 13.08
N LYS A 208 -13.60 6.82 13.23
CA LYS A 208 -14.85 6.98 12.45
C LYS A 208 -14.60 7.42 11.00
N GLN A 209 -13.59 8.26 10.78
CA GLN A 209 -13.24 8.84 9.48
C GLN A 209 -11.76 8.65 9.19
N GLY A 210 -11.45 8.15 7.99
CA GLY A 210 -10.07 7.83 7.62
C GLY A 210 -10.02 6.89 6.41
N MET A 211 -8.81 6.65 5.92
CA MET A 211 -8.54 5.76 4.79
C MET A 211 -8.67 4.30 5.20
N SER A 212 -9.37 3.52 4.37
CA SER A 212 -9.51 2.07 4.45
C SER A 212 -8.38 1.35 3.71
N TYR A 213 -8.29 0.03 3.86
CA TYR A 213 -7.30 -0.77 3.14
C TYR A 213 -7.49 -0.67 1.62
N GLU A 214 -8.74 -0.68 1.16
CA GLU A 214 -9.11 -0.48 -0.25
C GLU A 214 -8.62 0.87 -0.78
N ASP A 215 -8.76 1.95 -0.01
CA ASP A 215 -8.27 3.29 -0.41
C ASP A 215 -6.76 3.29 -0.66
N TYR A 216 -5.98 2.57 0.15
CA TYR A 216 -4.53 2.43 -0.06
C TYR A 216 -4.20 1.55 -1.28
N LEU A 217 -4.95 0.47 -1.51
CA LEU A 217 -4.77 -0.34 -2.72
C LEU A 217 -5.06 0.47 -3.98
N LEU A 218 -6.13 1.28 -3.96
CA LEU A 218 -6.50 2.17 -5.04
C LEU A 218 -5.36 3.16 -5.34
N LEU A 219 -4.81 3.77 -4.30
CA LEU A 219 -3.66 4.68 -4.41
C LEU A 219 -2.43 3.99 -5.02
N LEU A 220 -2.12 2.78 -4.56
CA LEU A 220 -0.99 1.99 -5.05
C LEU A 220 -1.17 1.49 -6.49
N LEU A 221 -2.40 1.16 -6.91
CA LEU A 221 -2.74 0.74 -8.29
C LEU A 221 -2.59 1.89 -9.30
N ILE A 222 -2.94 3.09 -8.87
CA ILE A 222 -2.81 4.30 -9.68
C ILE A 222 -1.33 4.68 -9.79
N SER A 223 -0.58 4.56 -8.70
CA SER A 223 0.83 4.96 -8.60
C SER A 223 1.81 3.97 -9.22
N GLN A 224 1.33 3.00 -10.01
CA GLN A 224 2.19 2.02 -10.67
C GLN A 224 2.95 2.64 -11.84
N LYS A 225 4.28 2.58 -11.78
CA LYS A 225 5.19 3.06 -12.83
C LYS A 225 4.92 2.44 -14.20
N ASP A 226 4.62 1.14 -14.23
CA ASP A 226 4.38 0.40 -15.46
C ASP A 226 2.91 0.03 -15.62
N LYS A 227 2.18 0.92 -16.31
CA LYS A 227 0.75 0.76 -16.59
C LYS A 227 0.45 -0.56 -17.30
N ARG A 228 1.32 -1.02 -18.21
CA ARG A 228 1.12 -2.26 -18.99
C ARG A 228 1.17 -3.51 -18.13
N GLN A 229 2.04 -3.53 -17.12
CA GLN A 229 2.18 -4.68 -16.23
C GLN A 229 0.93 -4.99 -15.43
N LYS A 230 0.20 -3.95 -15.01
CA LYS A 230 -1.11 -4.13 -14.39
C LYS A 230 -2.06 -4.91 -15.30
N TYR A 231 -2.15 -4.53 -16.59
CA TYR A 231 -3.01 -5.23 -17.54
C TYR A 231 -2.57 -6.68 -17.80
N PHE A 232 -1.26 -6.94 -17.93
CA PHE A 232 -0.76 -8.31 -18.06
C PHE A 232 -1.11 -9.18 -16.84
N ARG A 233 -0.97 -8.63 -15.64
CA ARG A 233 -1.34 -9.31 -14.39
C ARG A 233 -2.86 -9.50 -14.27
N MET A 234 -3.67 -8.57 -14.76
CA MET A 234 -5.12 -8.75 -14.87
C MET A 234 -5.44 -9.92 -15.81
N MET A 235 -4.74 -10.04 -16.93
CA MET A 235 -4.90 -11.17 -17.87
C MET A 235 -4.51 -12.51 -17.23
N ASP A 236 -3.43 -12.56 -16.45
CA ASP A 236 -3.06 -13.77 -15.68
C ASP A 236 -4.21 -14.24 -14.79
N LEU A 237 -4.77 -13.32 -13.99
CA LEU A 237 -5.85 -13.64 -13.07
C LEU A 237 -7.14 -14.02 -13.81
N MET A 238 -7.46 -13.33 -14.91
CA MET A 238 -8.64 -13.64 -15.72
C MET A 238 -8.52 -15.03 -16.36
N GLU A 239 -7.37 -15.35 -16.97
CA GLU A 239 -7.10 -16.68 -17.52
C GLU A 239 -7.24 -17.75 -16.45
N GLN A 240 -6.58 -17.56 -15.30
CA GLN A 240 -6.61 -18.52 -14.21
C GLN A 240 -8.02 -18.72 -13.64
N ASN A 241 -8.81 -17.65 -13.53
CA ASN A 241 -10.19 -17.72 -13.07
C ASN A 241 -11.10 -18.45 -14.08
N ILE A 242 -10.90 -18.23 -15.38
CA ILE A 242 -11.65 -18.91 -16.45
C ILE A 242 -11.26 -20.40 -16.52
N ARG A 243 -9.97 -20.72 -16.39
CA ARG A 243 -9.46 -22.09 -16.40
C ARG A 243 -10.06 -23.01 -15.35
N ARG A 244 -10.58 -22.46 -14.24
CA ARG A 244 -11.31 -23.26 -13.24
C ARG A 244 -12.62 -23.84 -13.78
N LYS A 245 -13.21 -23.20 -14.79
CA LYS A 245 -14.44 -23.67 -15.46
C LYS A 245 -14.14 -24.32 -16.81
N VAL A 246 -13.10 -23.85 -17.50
CA VAL A 246 -12.70 -24.32 -18.83
C VAL A 246 -11.18 -24.57 -18.84
N PRO A 247 -10.72 -25.77 -18.44
CA PRO A 247 -9.30 -26.06 -18.18
C PRO A 247 -8.34 -25.70 -19.32
N ASP A 248 -8.77 -25.90 -20.57
CA ASP A 248 -7.94 -25.69 -21.76
C ASP A 248 -7.92 -24.23 -22.26
N PHE A 249 -8.64 -23.31 -21.59
CA PHE A 249 -8.72 -21.92 -22.01
C PHE A 249 -7.34 -21.24 -21.97
N LYS A 250 -6.98 -20.53 -23.04
CA LYS A 250 -5.81 -19.65 -23.07
C LYS A 250 -6.15 -18.31 -23.73
N LEU A 251 -5.77 -17.22 -23.09
CA LEU A 251 -6.05 -15.87 -23.59
C LEU A 251 -5.27 -15.56 -24.88
N ASP A 252 -4.04 -16.07 -25.02
CA ASP A 252 -3.20 -15.94 -26.23
C ASP A 252 -3.76 -16.67 -27.46
N GLN A 253 -4.64 -17.65 -27.27
CA GLN A 253 -5.33 -18.38 -28.34
C GLN A 253 -6.70 -17.79 -28.69
N CYS A 254 -7.11 -16.71 -28.02
CA CYS A 254 -8.38 -16.04 -28.30
C CYS A 254 -8.22 -15.00 -29.41
N ILE A 255 -9.03 -15.11 -30.46
CA ILE A 255 -9.20 -14.06 -31.47
C ILE A 255 -10.24 -13.06 -30.92
N SER A 256 -9.82 -11.88 -30.51
CA SER A 256 -10.72 -10.82 -30.00
C SER A 256 -10.70 -9.55 -30.87
N SER A 257 -11.82 -9.20 -31.48
CA SER A 257 -12.05 -7.86 -32.06
C SER A 257 -13.11 -7.14 -31.25
N TYR A 258 -12.85 -5.90 -30.83
CA TYR A 258 -13.83 -5.10 -30.11
C TYR A 258 -13.70 -3.62 -30.45
N LYS A 259 -14.85 -2.94 -30.53
CA LYS A 259 -14.94 -1.47 -30.58
C LYS A 259 -15.60 -1.00 -29.30
N ILE A 260 -14.86 -0.27 -28.48
CA ILE A 260 -15.34 0.21 -27.18
C ILE A 260 -15.41 1.73 -27.22
N THR A 261 -16.62 2.26 -26.99
CA THR A 261 -16.85 3.68 -26.71
C THR A 261 -17.34 3.80 -25.27
N GLN A 262 -16.59 4.48 -24.41
CA GLN A 262 -16.95 4.65 -23.00
C GLN A 262 -17.16 6.13 -22.68
N ASN A 263 -18.34 6.43 -22.13
CA ASN A 263 -18.61 7.71 -21.45
C ASN A 263 -18.60 7.42 -19.95
N LEU A 264 -17.56 7.86 -19.26
CA LEU A 264 -17.42 7.64 -17.82
C LEU A 264 -17.96 8.84 -17.07
N LYS A 265 -18.98 8.59 -16.24
CA LYS A 265 -19.49 9.55 -15.25
C LYS A 265 -19.06 9.11 -13.87
N LEU A 266 -18.11 9.84 -13.30
CA LEU A 266 -17.57 9.54 -11.98
C LEU A 266 -18.33 10.35 -10.94
N LYS A 267 -19.00 9.66 -10.02
CA LYS A 267 -19.53 10.28 -8.82
C LYS A 267 -18.39 10.35 -7.80
N LYS A 268 -18.06 11.57 -7.36
CA LYS A 268 -17.15 11.94 -6.27
C LYS A 268 -16.30 10.78 -5.70
N LEU A 269 -15.06 10.66 -6.16
CA LEU A 269 -14.08 9.75 -5.59
C LEU A 269 -13.48 10.42 -4.33
N GLY A 270 -13.81 9.88 -3.16
CA GLY A 270 -13.29 10.37 -1.88
C GLY A 270 -12.39 9.33 -1.23
N PHE A 271 -11.18 9.72 -0.81
CA PHE A 271 -10.25 8.87 -0.07
C PHE A 271 -10.35 9.21 1.41
N GLY A 272 -10.93 8.31 2.21
CA GLY A 272 -10.97 8.47 3.66
C GLY A 272 -11.55 9.78 4.20
N GLY A 273 -12.48 10.40 3.46
CA GLY A 273 -13.08 11.69 3.80
C GLY A 273 -12.41 12.91 3.16
N MET A 274 -11.26 12.74 2.50
CA MET A 274 -10.69 13.75 1.60
C MET A 274 -11.27 13.59 0.20
N ILE A 275 -11.76 14.68 -0.36
CA ILE A 275 -12.14 14.77 -1.77
C ILE A 275 -10.84 15.09 -2.49
N LEU A 276 -10.40 14.26 -3.44
CA LEU A 276 -9.26 14.64 -4.27
C LEU A 276 -9.55 16.00 -4.92
N PRO A 277 -8.54 16.86 -5.18
CA PRO A 277 -8.75 18.18 -5.79
C PRO A 277 -9.31 18.13 -7.22
N PHE A 278 -9.64 16.96 -7.74
CA PHE A 278 -10.30 16.79 -9.03
C PHE A 278 -11.77 17.16 -8.93
N ALA A 279 -12.21 17.92 -9.93
CA ALA A 279 -13.52 18.54 -10.01
C ALA A 279 -14.66 17.55 -9.76
N THR A 280 -15.71 18.06 -9.15
CA THR A 280 -16.97 17.38 -8.80
C THR A 280 -17.72 16.72 -9.96
N TYR A 281 -17.23 16.84 -11.19
CA TYR A 281 -17.71 16.17 -12.39
C TYR A 281 -16.55 16.09 -13.39
N THR A 282 -16.22 14.90 -13.87
CA THR A 282 -15.32 14.73 -15.02
C THR A 282 -16.00 13.79 -15.99
N ASP A 283 -16.53 14.33 -17.08
CA ASP A 283 -16.96 13.54 -18.23
C ASP A 283 -15.69 13.18 -19.01
N LEU A 284 -15.21 11.94 -18.82
CA LEU A 284 -14.09 11.42 -19.60
C LEU A 284 -14.64 10.66 -20.80
N LYS A 285 -14.42 11.20 -22.01
CA LYS A 285 -14.66 10.48 -23.27
C LYS A 285 -13.36 9.83 -23.71
N MET A 286 -13.27 8.52 -23.60
CA MET A 286 -12.13 7.76 -24.10
C MET A 286 -12.51 7.00 -25.36
N TYR A 287 -11.70 7.18 -26.40
CA TYR A 287 -11.76 6.42 -27.64
C TYR A 287 -10.48 5.60 -27.73
N ARG A 288 -10.58 4.27 -27.71
CA ARG A 288 -9.43 3.39 -27.95
C ARG A 288 -9.75 2.45 -29.09
N TYR A 289 -8.98 2.58 -30.17
CA TYR A 289 -9.02 1.69 -31.32
C TYR A 289 -7.85 0.72 -31.16
N VAL A 290 -8.14 -0.57 -31.12
CA VAL A 290 -7.14 -1.63 -31.25
C VAL A 290 -7.61 -2.49 -32.41
N THR A 291 -6.93 -2.33 -33.55
CA THR A 291 -7.00 -3.23 -34.70
C THR A 291 -5.69 -3.98 -34.75
N TYR A 292 -5.78 -5.29 -34.98
CA TYR A 292 -4.67 -6.24 -35.00
C TYR A 292 -3.42 -5.74 -35.72
#